data_AF-A0AAU9UCZ7-F1
#
_entry.id   AF-A0AAU9UCZ7-F1
#
_cell.length_a   1.000
_cell.length_b   1.000
_cell.length_c   1.000
_cell.angle_alpha   90.00
_cell.angle_beta   90.00
_cell.angle_gamma   90.00
#
_symmetry.space_group_name_H-M   'P 1'
#
loop_
_entity.id
_entity.type
_entity.pdbx_description
1 polymer ?
#
loop_
_entity_poly.entity_id
_entity_poly.type
_entity_poly.pdbx_seq_one_letter_code
_entity_poly.pdbx_strand_id
1 'polypeptide(L)'
;MWKLLSLLIIVSNSASQNITCDKNNIVNLTSGNRLPNGDIYYDGHKYKRSEYTIHNGTIISCICLKQICILKCCPRGMGYHSKKKICVEVEEPFNVGVIDEYLRVQSNNISEYFNFEFRKPRCNINENRIRLKQLYTKRIEVRSDGQLYIEVPSSIPPWILRGPDKYCVDTFIHEDYDGNRATSVDALVCFMEEKEEEHYVFSSTCMIISCLFIIATVAVYGWLPELRNLHGCVLMAYLLCLFVGFVGMATMQIMLKIDNIGLETCVGLCFLLLKCIEHKTA
;
A
#
# COMPACT_ATOMS: atom_id res chain seq x y z
N MET A 1 -53.91 34.83 -22.16
CA MET A 1 -54.77 33.67 -22.45
C MET A 1 -54.01 32.74 -23.40
N TRP A 2 -53.52 31.60 -22.90
CA TRP A 2 -53.02 30.42 -23.66
C TRP A 2 -51.79 30.66 -24.58
N LYS A 3 -50.68 29.92 -24.54
CA LYS A 3 -50.46 28.51 -24.22
C LYS A 3 -49.05 28.30 -23.64
N LEU A 4 -49.01 27.77 -22.42
CA LEU A 4 -47.90 27.02 -21.83
C LEU A 4 -48.23 25.54 -22.05
N LEU A 5 -47.39 24.79 -22.76
CA LEU A 5 -47.40 23.32 -22.72
C LEU A 5 -46.10 22.78 -23.32
N SER A 6 -45.04 22.81 -22.50
CA SER A 6 -43.85 21.99 -22.73
C SER A 6 -44.12 20.61 -22.11
N LEU A 7 -44.26 19.58 -22.96
CA LEU A 7 -44.30 18.18 -22.55
C LEU A 7 -42.90 17.78 -22.04
N LEU A 8 -42.77 17.58 -20.72
CA LEU A 8 -41.64 16.87 -20.13
C LEU A 8 -41.97 15.37 -20.16
N ILE A 9 -41.43 14.67 -21.16
CA ILE A 9 -41.44 13.20 -21.20
C ILE A 9 -40.40 12.73 -20.17
N ILE A 10 -40.87 12.29 -19.01
CA ILE A 10 -40.05 11.54 -18.06
C ILE A 10 -39.86 10.14 -18.65
N VAL A 11 -38.77 9.95 -19.39
CA VAL A 11 -38.30 8.60 -19.71
C VAL A 11 -37.75 8.02 -18.40
N SER A 12 -38.57 7.24 -17.71
CA SER A 12 -38.09 6.36 -16.66
C SER A 12 -37.26 5.26 -17.33
N ASN A 13 -35.95 5.51 -17.45
CA ASN A 13 -34.99 4.46 -17.74
C ASN A 13 -35.00 3.48 -16.56
N SER A 14 -35.76 2.39 -16.69
CA SER A 14 -35.53 1.20 -15.89
C SER A 14 -34.21 0.60 -16.37
N ALA A 15 -33.11 1.09 -15.80
CA ALA A 15 -31.80 0.48 -15.98
C ALA A 15 -31.87 -0.94 -15.42
N SER A 16 -32.00 -1.93 -16.31
CA SER A 16 -31.73 -3.32 -15.98
C SER A 16 -30.26 -3.41 -15.62
N GLN A 17 -29.95 -3.33 -14.32
CA GLN A 17 -28.60 -3.59 -13.83
C GLN A 17 -28.29 -5.06 -14.07
N ASN A 18 -27.45 -5.35 -15.06
CA ASN A 18 -26.89 -6.68 -15.23
C ASN A 18 -25.96 -6.95 -14.04
N ILE A 19 -26.39 -7.78 -13.10
CA ILE A 19 -25.57 -8.23 -11.97
C ILE A 19 -24.42 -9.07 -12.54
N THR A 20 -23.21 -8.52 -12.51
CA THR A 20 -21.98 -9.25 -12.83
C THR A 20 -21.43 -9.88 -11.55
N CYS A 21 -21.64 -11.19 -11.39
CA CYS A 21 -21.14 -11.96 -10.25
C CYS A 21 -19.93 -12.83 -10.64
N ASP A 22 -19.00 -13.06 -9.71
CA ASP A 22 -18.06 -14.18 -9.84
C ASP A 22 -18.86 -15.49 -9.78
N LYS A 23 -18.56 -16.44 -10.68
CA LYS A 23 -19.26 -17.73 -10.78
C LYS A 23 -19.25 -18.49 -9.45
N ASN A 24 -18.19 -18.34 -8.67
CA ASN A 24 -18.05 -19.03 -7.38
C ASN A 24 -18.90 -18.43 -6.26
N ASN A 25 -19.44 -17.23 -6.47
CA ASN A 25 -20.23 -16.48 -5.49
C ASN A 25 -21.71 -16.38 -5.88
N ILE A 26 -22.11 -17.13 -6.92
CA ILE A 26 -23.50 -17.24 -7.35
C ILE A 26 -24.26 -18.13 -6.37
N VAL A 27 -25.36 -17.60 -5.85
CA VAL A 27 -26.35 -18.33 -5.05
C VAL A 27 -27.61 -18.52 -5.86
N ASN A 28 -28.16 -19.74 -5.81
CA ASN A 28 -29.45 -20.08 -6.40
C ASN A 28 -30.58 -19.78 -5.39
N LEU A 29 -31.42 -18.80 -5.71
CA LEU A 29 -32.54 -18.35 -4.89
C LEU A 29 -33.88 -18.99 -5.30
N THR A 30 -33.87 -19.99 -6.21
CA THR A 30 -35.10 -20.53 -6.80
C THR A 30 -36.03 -21.15 -5.75
N SER A 31 -35.48 -21.77 -4.71
CA SER A 31 -36.21 -22.33 -3.56
C SER A 31 -36.49 -21.31 -2.44
N GLY A 32 -36.18 -20.03 -2.66
CA GLY A 32 -36.42 -18.97 -1.68
C GLY A 32 -37.89 -18.54 -1.56
N ASN A 33 -38.25 -18.06 -0.38
CA ASN A 33 -39.60 -17.58 -0.08
C ASN A 33 -39.81 -16.22 -0.74
N ARG A 34 -40.69 -16.16 -1.74
CA ARG A 34 -41.03 -14.91 -2.45
C ARG A 34 -42.02 -14.08 -1.64
N LEU A 35 -41.68 -12.82 -1.39
CA LEU A 35 -42.53 -11.87 -0.71
C LEU A 35 -43.47 -11.15 -1.71
N PRO A 36 -44.61 -10.59 -1.25
CA PRO A 36 -45.58 -9.91 -2.12
C PRO A 36 -45.00 -8.72 -2.90
N ASN A 37 -43.96 -8.08 -2.38
CA ASN A 37 -43.28 -6.96 -3.00
C ASN A 37 -42.22 -7.37 -4.06
N GLY A 38 -42.08 -8.68 -4.32
CA GLY A 38 -41.10 -9.21 -5.25
C GLY A 38 -39.70 -9.38 -4.65
N ASP A 39 -39.51 -9.23 -3.34
CA ASP A 39 -38.26 -9.62 -2.68
C ASP A 39 -38.23 -11.13 -2.43
N ILE A 40 -37.04 -11.70 -2.20
CA ILE A 40 -36.87 -13.13 -1.91
C ILE A 40 -36.12 -13.29 -0.59
N TYR A 41 -36.67 -14.10 0.32
CA TYR A 41 -35.98 -14.50 1.52
C TYR A 41 -35.39 -15.90 1.34
N TYR A 42 -34.07 -16.01 1.50
CA TYR A 42 -33.33 -17.25 1.30
C TYR A 42 -32.15 -17.29 2.28
N ASP A 43 -31.97 -18.43 2.95
CA ASP A 43 -30.85 -18.69 3.87
C ASP A 43 -30.60 -17.56 4.89
N GLY A 44 -31.66 -17.11 5.57
CA GLY A 44 -31.58 -16.05 6.58
C GLY A 44 -31.49 -14.62 6.00
N HIS A 45 -31.31 -14.46 4.69
CA HIS A 45 -31.08 -13.17 4.04
C HIS A 45 -32.24 -12.74 3.15
N LYS A 46 -32.54 -11.43 3.17
CA LYS A 46 -33.53 -10.81 2.28
C LYS A 46 -32.83 -10.21 1.06
N TYR A 47 -33.18 -10.69 -0.14
CA TYR A 47 -32.72 -10.21 -1.43
C TYR A 47 -33.79 -9.33 -2.08
N LYS A 48 -33.42 -8.10 -2.42
CA LYS A 48 -34.31 -7.17 -3.11
C LYS A 48 -34.46 -7.56 -4.58
N ARG A 49 -35.56 -7.12 -5.22
CA ARG A 49 -35.78 -7.36 -6.65
C ARG A 49 -34.61 -6.93 -7.56
N SER A 50 -33.87 -5.88 -7.18
CA SER A 50 -32.70 -5.37 -7.91
C SER A 50 -31.41 -6.16 -7.68
N GLU A 51 -31.39 -7.09 -6.73
CA GLU A 51 -30.21 -7.83 -6.30
C GLU A 51 -30.18 -9.26 -6.83
N TYR A 52 -31.14 -9.65 -7.67
CA TYR A 52 -31.16 -10.96 -8.31
C TYR A 52 -31.68 -10.86 -9.74
N THR A 53 -31.30 -11.84 -10.55
CA THR A 53 -31.72 -11.97 -11.94
C THR A 53 -32.26 -13.37 -12.20
N ILE A 54 -33.03 -13.52 -13.26
CA ILE A 54 -33.65 -14.79 -13.67
C ILE A 54 -33.00 -15.20 -14.97
N HIS A 55 -32.26 -16.31 -14.95
CA HIS A 55 -31.65 -16.92 -16.13
C HIS A 55 -32.25 -18.31 -16.34
N ASN A 56 -32.90 -18.53 -17.49
CA ASN A 56 -33.52 -19.80 -17.86
C ASN A 56 -34.39 -20.41 -16.73
N GLY A 57 -35.23 -19.60 -16.09
CA GLY A 57 -36.10 -20.02 -15.00
C GLY A 57 -35.42 -20.19 -13.64
N THR A 58 -34.10 -20.07 -13.56
CA THR A 58 -33.33 -20.11 -12.31
C THR A 58 -33.13 -18.70 -11.79
N ILE A 59 -33.45 -18.47 -10.51
CA ILE A 59 -33.21 -17.19 -9.86
C ILE A 59 -31.81 -17.22 -9.24
N ILE A 60 -30.95 -16.28 -9.64
CA ILE A 60 -29.58 -16.20 -9.14
C ILE A 60 -29.26 -14.83 -8.56
N SER A 61 -28.38 -14.83 -7.56
CA SER A 61 -27.89 -13.65 -6.86
C SER A 61 -26.44 -13.83 -6.45
N CYS A 62 -25.81 -12.78 -5.92
CA CYS A 62 -24.46 -12.83 -5.38
C CYS A 62 -24.47 -12.91 -3.85
N ILE A 63 -23.74 -13.87 -3.29
CA ILE A 63 -23.58 -14.01 -1.83
C ILE A 63 -22.86 -12.80 -1.21
N CYS A 64 -21.93 -12.19 -1.94
CA CYS A 64 -21.17 -11.01 -1.52
C CYS A 64 -22.02 -9.74 -1.31
N LEU A 65 -23.29 -9.74 -1.72
CA LEU A 65 -24.24 -8.66 -1.40
C LEU A 65 -24.80 -8.77 0.03
N LYS A 66 -24.63 -9.92 0.68
CA LYS A 66 -25.18 -10.23 2.01
C LYS A 66 -24.11 -10.62 3.03
N GLN A 67 -22.98 -11.16 2.56
CA GLN A 67 -21.85 -11.58 3.38
C GLN A 67 -20.58 -10.87 2.92
N ILE A 68 -19.58 -10.83 3.80
CA ILE A 68 -18.29 -10.22 3.48
C ILE A 68 -17.51 -11.18 2.57
N CYS A 69 -17.10 -10.66 1.41
CA CYS A 69 -16.20 -11.35 0.50
C CYS A 69 -14.86 -10.62 0.46
N ILE A 70 -13.78 -11.38 0.46
CA ILE A 70 -12.41 -10.86 0.30
C ILE A 70 -11.77 -11.45 -0.95
N LEU A 71 -10.71 -10.82 -1.45
CA LEU A 71 -10.04 -11.29 -2.64
C LEU A 71 -8.99 -12.36 -2.29
N LYS A 72 -9.09 -13.50 -2.97
CA LYS A 72 -8.00 -14.47 -3.08
C LYS A 72 -7.29 -14.27 -4.41
N CYS A 73 -5.97 -14.14 -4.40
CA CYS A 73 -5.23 -13.76 -5.62
C CYS A 73 -5.33 -14.80 -6.74
N CYS A 74 -5.37 -16.08 -6.38
CA CYS A 74 -5.41 -17.25 -7.25
C CYS A 74 -6.63 -18.13 -6.93
N PRO A 75 -7.11 -18.94 -7.90
CA PRO A 75 -8.20 -19.89 -7.70
C PRO A 75 -8.00 -20.87 -6.53
N ARG A 76 -9.06 -21.60 -6.17
CA ARG A 76 -8.98 -22.67 -5.15
C ARG A 76 -7.94 -23.72 -5.55
N GLY A 77 -7.15 -24.19 -4.58
CA GLY A 77 -6.06 -25.17 -4.81
C GLY A 77 -4.80 -24.59 -5.47
N MET A 78 -4.76 -23.29 -5.75
CA MET A 78 -3.60 -22.62 -6.35
C MET A 78 -3.05 -21.54 -5.42
N GLY A 79 -1.73 -21.32 -5.51
CA GLY A 79 -1.01 -20.21 -4.87
C GLY A 79 -0.30 -19.33 -5.90
N TYR A 80 0.17 -18.17 -5.45
CA TYR A 80 0.78 -17.16 -6.29
C TYR A 80 2.31 -17.29 -6.36
N HIS A 81 2.83 -17.56 -7.55
CA HIS A 81 4.26 -17.64 -7.78
C HIS A 81 4.87 -16.25 -7.93
N SER A 82 5.69 -15.82 -6.96
CA SER A 82 6.14 -14.42 -6.87
C SER A 82 7.02 -13.98 -8.04
N LYS A 83 8.01 -14.81 -8.44
CA LYS A 83 8.91 -14.53 -9.58
C LYS A 83 8.18 -14.55 -10.93
N LYS A 84 7.41 -15.61 -11.20
CA LYS A 84 6.71 -15.82 -12.48
C LYS A 84 5.41 -15.02 -12.62
N LYS A 85 4.88 -14.47 -11.51
CA LYS A 85 3.62 -13.70 -11.42
C LYS A 85 2.37 -14.46 -11.89
N ILE A 86 2.41 -15.79 -11.84
CA ILE A 86 1.34 -16.72 -12.24
C ILE A 86 0.81 -17.50 -11.04
N CYS A 87 -0.40 -18.05 -11.18
CA CYS A 87 -0.96 -18.99 -10.23
C CYS A 87 -0.49 -20.41 -10.58
N VAL A 88 -0.07 -21.18 -9.58
CA VAL A 88 0.35 -22.58 -9.72
C VAL A 88 -0.28 -23.41 -8.62
N GLU A 89 -0.39 -24.72 -8.83
CA GLU A 89 -0.93 -25.64 -7.83
C GLU A 89 -0.05 -25.70 -6.58
N VAL A 90 -0.68 -25.82 -5.41
CA VAL A 90 -0.04 -25.82 -4.10
C VAL A 90 -0.74 -26.87 -3.25
N GLU A 91 0.05 -27.68 -2.51
CA GLU A 91 -0.47 -28.73 -1.64
C GLU A 91 -0.90 -28.18 -0.28
N GLU A 92 -0.23 -27.11 0.18
CA GLU A 92 -0.49 -26.48 1.46
C GLU A 92 -1.86 -25.79 1.49
N PRO A 93 -2.67 -26.03 2.53
CA PRO A 93 -3.97 -25.40 2.66
C PRO A 93 -3.82 -23.89 2.87
N PHE A 94 -4.70 -23.12 2.22
CA PHE A 94 -4.79 -21.68 2.42
C PHE A 94 -5.48 -21.37 3.75
N ASN A 95 -4.69 -21.30 4.83
CA ASN A 95 -5.15 -20.97 6.18
C ASN A 95 -4.57 -19.62 6.60
N VAL A 96 -5.44 -18.63 6.79
CA VAL A 96 -5.07 -17.29 7.27
C VAL A 96 -5.84 -16.99 8.54
N GLY A 97 -5.16 -16.42 9.54
CA GLY A 97 -5.79 -16.00 10.78
C GLY A 97 -6.69 -14.78 10.58
N VAL A 98 -7.83 -14.79 11.28
CA VAL A 98 -8.79 -13.68 11.33
C VAL A 98 -8.74 -13.06 12.72
N ILE A 99 -8.67 -11.74 12.80
CA ILE A 99 -8.64 -10.99 14.06
C ILE A 99 -9.86 -10.08 14.25
N ASP A 100 -10.14 -9.70 15.50
CA ASP A 100 -11.10 -8.63 15.80
C ASP A 100 -10.46 -7.23 15.79
N GLU A 101 -11.26 -6.20 16.07
CA GLU A 101 -10.82 -4.81 16.20
C GLU A 101 -9.78 -4.61 17.32
N TYR A 102 -9.73 -5.52 18.29
CA TYR A 102 -8.79 -5.51 19.42
C TYR A 102 -7.59 -6.44 19.20
N LEU A 103 -7.34 -6.87 17.96
CA LEU A 103 -6.23 -7.74 17.55
C LEU A 103 -6.24 -9.15 18.19
N ARG A 104 -7.42 -9.62 18.62
CA ARG A 104 -7.60 -10.99 19.14
C ARG A 104 -7.91 -11.95 18.00
N VAL A 105 -7.26 -13.11 18.00
CA VAL A 105 -7.50 -14.17 17.02
C VAL A 105 -8.89 -14.76 17.24
N GLN A 106 -9.70 -14.74 16.19
CA GLN A 106 -11.08 -15.26 16.16
C GLN A 106 -11.15 -16.63 15.47
N SER A 107 -10.36 -16.83 14.41
CA SER A 107 -10.18 -18.14 13.77
C SER A 107 -8.82 -18.20 13.07
N ASN A 108 -8.30 -19.41 12.91
CA ASN A 108 -7.10 -19.68 12.09
C ASN A 108 -7.45 -20.04 10.65
N ASN A 109 -8.74 -20.11 10.32
CA ASN A 109 -9.26 -20.48 9.01
C ASN A 109 -10.17 -19.37 8.47
N ILE A 110 -9.60 -18.56 7.61
CA ILE A 110 -10.27 -17.44 6.94
C ILE A 110 -11.52 -17.84 6.14
N SER A 111 -11.61 -19.11 5.69
CA SER A 111 -12.76 -19.61 4.94
C SER A 111 -14.02 -19.78 5.79
N GLU A 112 -13.90 -19.77 7.13
CA GLU A 112 -15.05 -19.83 8.05
C GLU A 112 -15.77 -18.47 8.17
N TYR A 113 -15.07 -17.37 7.88
CA TYR A 113 -15.57 -16.00 8.04
C TYR A 113 -15.96 -15.36 6.70
N PHE A 114 -15.28 -15.72 5.62
CA PHE A 114 -15.39 -15.01 4.35
C PHE A 114 -15.56 -15.94 3.16
N ASN A 115 -16.33 -15.46 2.18
CA ASN A 115 -16.30 -16.00 0.82
C ASN A 115 -15.17 -15.33 0.01
N PHE A 116 -14.75 -15.97 -1.08
CA PHE A 116 -13.63 -15.48 -1.89
C PHE A 116 -14.06 -15.06 -3.29
N GLU A 117 -13.59 -13.90 -3.72
CA GLU A 117 -13.52 -13.52 -5.13
C GLU A 117 -12.12 -13.82 -5.65
N PHE A 118 -12.02 -14.50 -6.79
CA PHE A 118 -10.73 -14.97 -7.31
C PHE A 118 -10.19 -13.99 -8.35
N ARG A 119 -9.46 -12.98 -7.89
CA ARG A 119 -8.82 -11.99 -8.75
C ARG A 119 -7.78 -11.18 -7.98
N LYS A 120 -6.88 -10.57 -8.73
CA LYS A 120 -5.96 -9.56 -8.21
C LYS A 120 -6.72 -8.24 -7.93
N PRO A 121 -6.30 -7.43 -6.94
CA PRO A 121 -6.94 -6.14 -6.66
C PRO A 121 -6.79 -5.20 -7.85
N ARG A 122 -7.82 -4.39 -8.10
CA ARG A 122 -7.79 -3.38 -9.17
C ARG A 122 -7.14 -2.12 -8.61
N CYS A 123 -5.87 -1.92 -8.93
CA CYS A 123 -5.14 -0.72 -8.56
C CYS A 123 -5.44 0.40 -9.55
N ASN A 124 -5.44 1.63 -9.06
CA ASN A 124 -5.54 2.82 -9.91
C ASN A 124 -4.29 2.97 -10.79
N ILE A 125 -4.35 3.85 -11.79
CA ILE A 125 -3.26 4.08 -12.75
C ILE A 125 -1.95 4.50 -12.03
N ASN A 126 -2.06 5.18 -10.89
CA ASN A 126 -0.94 5.68 -10.10
C ASN A 126 -0.55 4.74 -8.95
N GLU A 127 -1.13 3.54 -8.88
CA GLU A 127 -0.90 2.58 -7.81
C GLU A 127 -0.18 1.35 -8.34
N ASN A 128 0.90 0.97 -7.68
CA ASN A 128 1.62 -0.26 -7.96
C ASN A 128 1.12 -1.40 -7.07
N ARG A 129 1.07 -2.62 -7.62
CA ARG A 129 0.81 -3.83 -6.85
C ARG A 129 2.10 -4.26 -6.17
N ILE A 130 2.13 -4.10 -4.85
CA ILE A 130 3.29 -4.45 -4.04
C ILE A 130 2.92 -5.62 -3.14
N ARG A 131 3.92 -6.45 -2.88
CA ARG A 131 3.83 -7.55 -1.93
C ARG A 131 4.23 -7.05 -0.54
N LEU A 132 3.41 -7.29 0.48
CA LEU A 132 3.62 -6.68 1.79
C LEU A 132 4.87 -7.15 2.53
N LYS A 133 5.23 -8.44 2.50
CA LYS A 133 6.49 -8.89 3.15
C LYS A 133 7.75 -8.23 2.58
N GLN A 134 7.68 -7.58 1.41
CA GLN A 134 8.79 -6.80 0.87
C GLN A 134 8.97 -5.44 1.58
N LEU A 135 7.95 -4.95 2.30
CA LEU A 135 7.93 -3.65 2.95
C LEU A 135 8.32 -3.71 4.45
N TYR A 136 8.95 -4.79 4.91
CA TYR A 136 9.36 -4.99 6.32
C TYR A 136 8.23 -4.87 7.36
N THR A 137 6.97 -5.07 6.98
CA THR A 137 5.84 -5.03 7.93
C THR A 137 5.87 -6.26 8.84
N LYS A 138 5.87 -6.05 10.16
CA LYS A 138 5.97 -7.12 11.16
C LYS A 138 4.70 -7.97 11.29
N ARG A 139 3.53 -7.38 11.04
CA ARG A 139 2.22 -8.04 11.22
C ARG A 139 1.25 -7.66 10.12
N ILE A 140 0.70 -8.68 9.46
CA ILE A 140 -0.29 -8.58 8.38
C ILE A 140 -1.40 -9.57 8.70
N GLU A 141 -2.59 -9.07 9.02
CA GLU A 141 -3.70 -9.91 9.47
C GLU A 141 -5.02 -9.40 8.87
N VAL A 142 -5.96 -10.31 8.61
CA VAL A 142 -7.29 -9.96 8.11
C VAL A 142 -8.22 -9.77 9.29
N ARG A 143 -8.88 -8.63 9.38
CA ARG A 143 -9.90 -8.35 10.40
C ARG A 143 -11.22 -9.03 10.03
N SER A 144 -12.04 -9.28 11.05
CA SER A 144 -13.38 -9.86 10.97
C SER A 144 -14.37 -9.03 10.13
N ASP A 145 -14.10 -7.75 9.91
CA ASP A 145 -14.83 -6.87 9.00
C ASP A 145 -14.34 -6.93 7.54
N GLY A 146 -13.37 -7.80 7.24
CA GLY A 146 -12.77 -7.99 5.92
C GLY A 146 -11.72 -6.93 5.55
N GLN A 147 -11.30 -6.08 6.49
CA GLN A 147 -10.18 -5.16 6.26
C GLN A 147 -8.84 -5.86 6.49
N LEU A 148 -7.83 -5.52 5.69
CA LEU A 148 -6.46 -5.93 5.94
C LEU A 148 -5.81 -4.95 6.92
N TYR A 149 -5.38 -5.47 8.07
CA TYR A 149 -4.58 -4.77 9.05
C TYR A 149 -3.10 -4.93 8.71
N ILE A 150 -2.40 -3.80 8.55
CA ILE A 150 -0.98 -3.75 8.22
C ILE A 150 -0.30 -2.91 9.29
N GLU A 151 0.60 -3.51 10.06
CA GLU A 151 1.39 -2.77 11.05
C GLU A 151 2.52 -1.98 10.36
N VAL A 152 2.54 -0.66 10.60
CA VAL A 152 3.52 0.26 10.04
C VAL A 152 4.08 1.11 11.19
N PRO A 153 5.24 0.74 11.77
CA PRO A 153 5.77 1.39 12.97
C PRO A 153 6.04 2.90 12.82
N SER A 154 6.26 3.36 11.59
CA SER A 154 6.56 4.75 11.26
C SER A 154 5.34 5.63 11.00
N SER A 155 4.12 5.06 10.92
CA SER A 155 2.90 5.83 10.69
C SER A 155 2.19 6.20 11.99
N ILE A 156 1.35 7.25 11.94
CA ILE A 156 0.46 7.63 13.05
C ILE A 156 -0.98 7.67 12.49
N PRO A 157 -1.87 6.74 12.89
CA PRO A 157 -1.64 5.61 13.80
C PRO A 157 -0.63 4.58 13.25
N PRO A 158 -0.01 3.73 14.09
CA PRO A 158 1.03 2.76 13.70
C PRO A 158 0.49 1.55 12.91
N TRP A 159 -0.61 1.75 12.20
CA TRP A 159 -1.21 0.77 11.33
C TRP A 159 -1.96 1.43 10.18
N ILE A 160 -2.15 0.65 9.13
CA ILE A 160 -2.91 1.01 7.96
C ILE A 160 -4.01 -0.04 7.76
N LEU A 161 -5.23 0.43 7.50
CA LEU A 161 -6.35 -0.43 7.13
C LEU A 161 -6.60 -0.34 5.63
N ARG A 162 -6.83 -1.49 4.99
CA ARG A 162 -7.19 -1.58 3.56
C ARG A 162 -8.49 -2.34 3.39
N GLY A 163 -9.39 -1.79 2.58
CA GLY A 163 -10.66 -2.42 2.25
C GLY A 163 -10.49 -3.70 1.43
N PRO A 164 -11.47 -4.62 1.46
CA PRO A 164 -11.41 -5.94 0.84
C PRO A 164 -11.18 -5.92 -0.68
N ASP A 165 -11.48 -4.81 -1.36
CA ASP A 165 -11.28 -4.62 -2.80
C ASP A 165 -9.86 -4.17 -3.18
N LYS A 166 -9.07 -3.70 -2.20
CA LYS A 166 -7.74 -3.09 -2.38
C LYS A 166 -6.57 -4.01 -2.08
N TYR A 167 -6.84 -5.23 -1.62
CA TYR A 167 -5.83 -6.26 -1.42
C TYR A 167 -6.33 -7.61 -1.90
N CYS A 168 -5.44 -8.55 -2.17
CA CYS A 168 -5.77 -9.96 -2.20
C CYS A 168 -4.78 -10.76 -1.35
N VAL A 169 -5.26 -11.81 -0.69
CA VAL A 169 -4.45 -12.72 0.13
C VAL A 169 -4.27 -14.05 -0.58
N ASP A 170 -3.11 -14.68 -0.42
CA ASP A 170 -2.86 -16.01 -0.97
C ASP A 170 -1.67 -16.69 -0.29
N THR A 171 -1.45 -17.95 -0.64
CA THR A 171 -0.17 -18.64 -0.40
C THR A 171 0.80 -18.23 -1.50
N PHE A 172 1.89 -17.57 -1.12
CA PHE A 172 2.92 -17.10 -2.03
C PHE A 172 4.08 -18.08 -2.07
N ILE A 173 4.56 -18.37 -3.27
CA ILE A 173 5.66 -19.31 -3.50
C ILE A 173 6.92 -18.53 -3.83
N HIS A 174 8.00 -18.92 -3.17
CA HIS A 174 9.35 -18.42 -3.34
C HIS A 174 10.23 -19.56 -3.80
N GLU A 175 10.88 -19.38 -4.94
CA GLU A 175 11.95 -20.26 -5.40
C GLU A 175 13.26 -19.57 -5.07
N ASP A 176 14.10 -20.17 -4.23
CA ASP A 176 15.46 -19.68 -3.96
C ASP A 176 16.38 -19.94 -5.17
N TYR A 177 17.59 -19.38 -5.16
CA TYR A 177 18.60 -19.60 -6.21
C TYR A 177 18.97 -21.08 -6.36
N ASP A 178 18.90 -21.84 -5.27
CA ASP A 178 19.14 -23.29 -5.24
C ASP A 178 17.93 -24.12 -5.71
N GLY A 179 16.84 -23.48 -6.16
CA GLY A 179 15.63 -24.15 -6.63
C GLY A 179 14.71 -24.65 -5.51
N ASN A 180 15.06 -24.41 -4.24
CA ASN A 180 14.22 -24.74 -3.09
C ASN A 180 12.94 -23.89 -3.10
N ARG A 181 11.80 -24.56 -2.95
CA ARG A 181 10.49 -23.91 -2.86
C ARG A 181 10.11 -23.69 -1.40
N ALA A 182 9.85 -22.43 -1.05
CA ALA A 182 9.26 -22.04 0.22
C ALA A 182 7.90 -21.39 -0.03
N THR A 183 6.90 -21.81 0.72
CA THR A 183 5.54 -21.26 0.66
C THR A 183 5.27 -20.44 1.91
N SER A 184 4.59 -19.30 1.76
CA SER A 184 4.14 -18.51 2.90
C SER A 184 2.92 -17.67 2.56
N VAL A 185 2.00 -17.51 3.52
CA VAL A 185 0.86 -16.60 3.36
C VAL A 185 1.35 -15.15 3.28
N ASP A 186 0.80 -14.39 2.35
CA ASP A 186 1.06 -12.97 2.17
C ASP A 186 -0.13 -12.28 1.49
N ALA A 187 -0.01 -10.97 1.23
CA ALA A 187 -0.98 -10.20 0.47
C ALA A 187 -0.32 -9.36 -0.63
N LEU A 188 -1.04 -9.20 -1.74
CA LEU A 188 -0.81 -8.15 -2.72
C LEU A 188 -1.71 -6.96 -2.40
N VAL A 189 -1.13 -5.78 -2.27
CA VAL A 189 -1.85 -4.54 -1.95
C VAL A 189 -1.52 -3.50 -3.01
N CYS A 190 -2.50 -2.66 -3.34
CA CYS A 190 -2.27 -1.46 -4.12
C CYS A 190 -1.69 -0.37 -3.22
N PHE A 191 -0.46 0.06 -3.51
CA PHE A 191 0.16 1.21 -2.85
C PHE A 191 0.35 2.32 -3.88
N MET A 192 0.05 3.55 -3.47
CA MET A 192 0.48 4.73 -4.20
C MET A 192 1.98 4.83 -4.06
N GLU A 193 2.67 4.93 -5.19
CA GLU A 193 4.07 5.30 -5.19
C GLU A 193 4.10 6.78 -4.83
N GLU A 194 4.33 7.11 -3.55
CA GLU A 194 4.87 8.42 -3.23
C GLU A 194 6.20 8.46 -3.96
N LYS A 195 6.28 9.25 -5.04
CA LYS A 195 7.54 9.51 -5.70
C LYS A 195 8.47 10.09 -4.63
N GLU A 196 9.36 9.24 -4.10
CA GLU A 196 10.39 9.63 -3.14
C GLU A 196 11.23 10.81 -3.67
N GLU A 197 11.17 11.08 -4.98
CA GLU A 197 11.81 12.21 -5.64
C GLU A 197 11.53 13.57 -4.99
N GLU A 198 10.35 13.84 -4.42
CA GLU A 198 10.04 15.21 -3.97
C GLU A 198 10.67 15.57 -2.60
N HIS A 199 10.69 14.64 -1.64
CA HIS A 199 11.25 14.91 -0.31
C HIS A 199 12.78 15.05 -0.32
N TYR A 200 13.47 14.22 -1.11
CA TYR A 200 14.93 14.31 -1.23
C TYR A 200 15.37 15.54 -2.03
N VAL A 201 14.63 15.95 -3.07
CA VAL A 201 14.97 17.14 -3.86
C VAL A 201 14.82 18.42 -3.05
N PHE A 202 13.79 18.53 -2.22
CA PHE A 202 13.61 19.70 -1.35
C PHE A 202 14.71 19.81 -0.29
N SER A 203 15.05 18.68 0.36
CA SER A 203 16.13 18.61 1.36
C SER A 203 17.50 18.95 0.75
N SER A 204 17.79 18.38 -0.43
CA SER A 204 19.05 18.62 -1.15
C SER A 204 19.20 20.08 -1.58
N THR A 205 18.13 20.69 -2.10
CA THR A 205 18.15 22.10 -2.54
C THR A 205 18.44 23.05 -1.38
N CYS A 206 17.81 22.83 -0.20
CA CYS A 206 18.04 23.66 0.97
C CYS A 206 19.49 23.56 1.50
N MET A 207 20.11 22.38 1.41
CA MET A 207 21.51 22.19 1.82
C MET A 207 22.49 22.88 0.87
N ILE A 208 22.27 22.83 -0.45
CA ILE A 208 23.12 23.54 -1.43
C ILE A 208 23.03 25.06 -1.22
N ILE A 209 21.82 25.59 -1.01
CA ILE A 209 21.61 27.01 -0.71
C ILE A 209 22.37 27.40 0.57
N SER A 210 22.30 26.57 1.62
CA SER A 210 23.04 26.80 2.87
C SER A 210 24.56 26.82 2.67
N CYS A 211 25.10 25.93 1.84
CA CYS A 211 26.52 25.91 1.48
C CYS A 211 26.96 27.23 0.82
N LEU A 212 26.16 27.79 -0.10
CA LEU A 212 26.47 29.08 -0.76
C LEU A 212 26.54 30.23 0.25
N PHE A 213 25.60 30.30 1.19
CA PHE A 213 25.59 31.33 2.23
C PHE A 213 26.78 31.19 3.20
N ILE A 214 27.18 29.96 3.53
CA ILE A 214 28.33 29.71 4.40
C ILE A 214 29.63 30.18 3.73
N ILE A 215 29.84 29.86 2.43
CA ILE A 215 31.02 30.33 1.69
C ILE A 215 31.04 31.86 1.59
N ALA A 216 29.89 32.48 1.29
CA ALA A 216 29.78 33.94 1.24
C ALA A 216 30.14 34.56 2.60
N THR A 217 29.69 33.96 3.69
CA THR A 217 30.01 34.41 5.05
C THR A 217 31.52 34.32 5.31
N VAL A 218 32.14 33.16 5.06
CA VAL A 218 33.60 32.98 5.21
C VAL A 218 34.40 33.95 4.35
N ALA A 219 33.96 34.23 3.11
CA ALA A 219 34.63 35.18 2.22
C ALA A 219 34.58 36.61 2.77
N VAL A 220 33.44 37.05 3.31
CA VAL A 220 33.30 38.38 3.96
C VAL A 220 34.22 38.49 5.18
N TYR A 221 34.24 37.47 6.05
CA TYR A 221 35.14 37.44 7.21
C TYR A 221 36.63 37.39 6.82
N GLY A 222 36.97 36.78 5.68
CA GLY A 222 38.34 36.73 5.15
C GLY A 222 38.80 38.04 4.51
N TRP A 223 37.90 38.76 3.83
CA TRP A 223 38.22 40.02 3.15
C TRP A 223 38.34 41.22 4.06
N LEU A 224 37.59 41.28 5.17
CA LEU A 224 37.69 42.39 6.11
C LEU A 224 38.79 42.11 7.17
N PRO A 225 39.95 42.79 7.09
CA PRO A 225 41.05 42.55 8.03
C PRO A 225 40.70 42.94 9.48
N GLU A 226 39.72 43.81 9.66
CA GLU A 226 39.21 44.27 10.97
C GLU A 226 38.45 43.19 11.76
N LEU A 227 37.88 42.19 11.06
CA LEU A 227 37.09 41.11 11.64
C LEU A 227 37.90 39.84 11.93
N ARG A 228 39.20 39.83 11.59
CA ARG A 228 40.14 38.73 11.87
C ARG A 228 40.61 38.71 13.35
N ASN A 229 39.72 39.07 14.26
CA ASN A 229 39.94 38.92 15.70
C ASN A 229 39.84 37.42 16.08
N LEU A 230 40.35 37.03 17.26
CA LEU A 230 40.32 35.66 17.76
C LEU A 230 38.93 35.02 17.64
N HIS A 231 37.88 35.80 17.93
CA HIS A 231 36.49 35.39 17.78
C HIS A 231 36.09 35.09 16.32
N GLY A 232 36.52 35.92 15.37
CA GLY A 232 36.26 35.73 13.94
C GLY A 232 36.97 34.51 13.36
N CYS A 233 38.19 34.21 13.83
CA CYS A 233 38.91 33.00 13.42
C CYS A 233 38.22 31.70 13.86
N VAL A 234 37.70 31.66 15.09
CA VAL A 234 36.94 30.50 15.60
C VAL A 234 35.62 30.33 14.84
N LEU A 235 34.93 31.44 14.52
CA LEU A 235 33.70 31.40 13.74
C LEU A 235 33.95 30.91 12.30
N MET A 236 35.03 31.35 11.64
CA MET A 236 35.42 30.87 10.31
C MET A 236 35.72 29.37 10.30
N ALA A 237 36.46 28.86 11.29
CA ALA A 237 36.73 27.43 11.42
C ALA A 237 35.44 26.62 11.61
N TYR A 238 34.51 27.11 12.44
CA TYR A 238 33.21 26.47 12.65
C TYR A 238 32.36 26.42 11.37
N LEU A 239 32.31 27.51 10.62
CA LEU A 239 31.58 27.60 9.35
C LEU A 239 32.17 26.65 8.29
N LEU A 240 33.49 26.49 8.24
CA LEU A 240 34.15 25.52 7.35
C LEU A 240 33.82 24.07 7.71
N CYS A 241 33.78 23.73 9.01
CA CYS A 241 33.33 22.40 9.44
C CYS A 241 31.86 22.14 9.08
N LEU A 242 30.99 23.14 9.26
CA LEU A 242 29.58 23.05 8.83
C LEU A 242 29.44 22.87 7.32
N PHE A 243 30.26 23.54 6.52
CA PHE A 243 30.30 23.37 5.07
C PHE A 243 30.64 21.93 4.66
N VAL A 244 31.70 21.35 5.24
CA VAL A 244 32.06 19.94 4.99
C VAL A 244 30.93 18.99 5.40
N GLY A 245 30.25 19.29 6.52
CA GLY A 245 29.07 18.56 6.98
C GLY A 245 27.92 18.55 5.98
N PHE A 246 27.53 19.73 5.49
CA PHE A 246 26.44 19.85 4.51
C PHE A 246 26.78 19.26 3.15
N VAL A 247 28.03 19.43 2.67
CA VAL A 247 28.51 18.75 1.47
C VAL A 247 28.43 17.24 1.64
N GLY A 248 28.86 16.70 2.78
CA GLY A 248 28.78 15.28 3.07
C GLY A 248 27.36 14.73 3.07
N MET A 249 26.44 15.41 3.76
CA MET A 249 25.02 15.05 3.77
C MET A 249 24.38 15.13 2.37
N ALA A 250 24.70 16.17 1.59
CA ALA A 250 24.22 16.32 0.22
C ALA A 250 24.74 15.20 -0.70
N THR A 251 26.03 14.84 -0.59
CA THR A 251 26.61 13.74 -1.39
C THR A 251 25.96 12.41 -1.06
N MET A 252 25.68 12.12 0.22
CA MET A 252 24.95 10.91 0.62
C MET A 252 23.53 10.86 0.03
N GLN A 253 22.78 11.97 0.09
CA GLN A 253 21.44 12.04 -0.52
C GLN A 253 21.47 11.86 -2.04
N ILE A 254 22.50 12.38 -2.72
CA ILE A 254 22.68 12.20 -4.18
C ILE A 254 23.06 10.76 -4.52
N MET A 255 23.95 10.12 -3.73
CA MET A 255 24.35 8.73 -3.95
C MET A 255 23.19 7.75 -3.72
N LEU A 256 22.32 8.01 -2.75
CA LEU A 256 21.08 7.25 -2.54
C LEU A 256 20.12 7.37 -3.74
N LYS A 257 20.07 8.53 -4.39
CA LYS A 257 19.21 8.74 -5.58
C LYS A 257 19.69 8.02 -6.83
N ILE A 258 21.01 7.87 -7.00
CA ILE A 258 21.62 7.29 -8.22
C ILE A 258 21.77 5.76 -8.09
N ASP A 259 21.39 5.16 -6.95
CA ASP A 259 21.50 3.73 -6.63
C ASP A 259 22.91 3.16 -6.90
N ASN A 260 23.93 4.01 -6.69
CA ASN A 260 25.33 3.71 -6.95
C ASN A 260 26.12 3.80 -5.65
N ILE A 261 25.80 2.92 -4.71
CA ILE A 261 26.41 2.89 -3.38
C ILE A 261 27.68 2.05 -3.44
N GLY A 262 28.82 2.72 -3.54
CA GLY A 262 30.11 2.11 -3.20
C GLY A 262 30.29 2.11 -1.68
N LEU A 263 30.41 0.92 -1.07
CA LEU A 263 30.65 0.76 0.38
C LEU A 263 31.85 1.61 0.85
N GLU A 264 32.91 1.66 0.05
CA GLU A 264 34.12 2.44 0.30
C GLU A 264 33.87 3.95 0.36
N THR A 265 33.01 4.48 -0.52
CA THR A 265 32.67 5.90 -0.54
C THR A 265 31.82 6.31 0.66
N CYS A 266 30.92 5.43 1.12
CA CYS A 266 30.10 5.66 2.30
C CYS A 266 30.95 5.69 3.58
N VAL A 267 31.85 4.71 3.74
CA VAL A 267 32.75 4.63 4.89
C VAL A 267 33.73 5.82 4.92
N GLY A 268 34.27 6.21 3.76
CA GLY A 268 35.16 7.37 3.64
C GLY A 268 34.49 8.69 4.04
N LEU A 269 33.26 8.93 3.59
CA LEU A 269 32.49 10.12 3.97
C LEU A 269 32.11 10.14 5.45
N CYS A 270 31.68 9.01 6.02
CA CYS A 270 31.42 8.90 7.45
C CYS A 270 32.68 9.20 8.29
N PHE A 271 33.84 8.68 7.88
CA PHE A 271 35.09 8.93 8.58
C PHE A 271 35.50 10.41 8.52
N LEU A 272 35.36 11.05 7.35
CA LEU A 272 35.65 12.49 7.19
C LEU A 272 34.73 13.38 8.06
N LEU A 273 33.44 13.03 8.14
CA LEU A 273 32.47 13.73 8.99
C LEU A 273 32.80 13.55 10.48
N LEU A 274 33.10 12.32 10.92
CA LEU A 274 33.48 12.02 12.30
C LEU A 274 34.77 12.76 12.70
N LYS A 275 35.78 12.78 11.82
CA LYS A 275 37.05 13.49 12.05
C LYS A 275 36.85 15.00 12.19
N CYS A 276 35.95 15.59 11.39
CA CYS A 276 35.59 17.01 11.50
C CYS A 276 34.89 17.34 12.82
N ILE A 277 34.12 16.40 13.37
CA ILE A 277 33.41 16.58 14.66
C ILE A 277 34.37 16.42 15.83
N GLU A 278 35.27 15.42 15.81
CA GLU A 278 36.28 15.19 16.86
C GLU A 278 37.25 16.37 17.03
N HIS A 279 37.60 17.06 15.94
CA HIS A 279 38.45 18.25 16.00
C HIS A 279 37.80 19.43 16.76
N LYS A 280 36.49 19.35 17.07
CA LYS A 280 35.76 20.34 17.86
C LYS A 280 35.79 20.06 19.37
N THR A 281 36.19 18.85 19.79
CA THR A 281 36.16 18.40 21.19
C THR A 281 37.52 18.38 21.89
N ALA A 282 38.58 18.84 21.23
CA ALA A 282 39.93 18.98 21.79
C ALA A 282 40.34 20.45 21.95
#